data_AF-A0AAV8ZA38-F1
#
_entry.id   AF-A0AAV8ZA38-F1
#
_cell.length_a   1.000
_cell.length_b   1.000
_cell.length_c   1.000
_cell.angle_alpha   90.00
_cell.angle_beta   90.00
_cell.angle_gamma   90.00
#
_symmetry.space_group_name_H-M   'P 1'
#
loop_
_entity.id
_entity.type
_entity.pdbx_description
1 polymer ?
#
loop_
_entity_poly.entity_id
_entity_poly.type
_entity_poly.pdbx_seq_one_letter_code
_entity_poly.pdbx_strand_id
1 'polypeptide(L)'
;MLSVKLEERVNIKFLVKLGKTFTEAYAMLKEMYGTECVSRTQVFEWFKRFKEGREMTEDDPRPGRPSTSKMDENIENIDRHLNIRGLAEITGIDKECVHQKFAQEWCQNYPLPRKGIKNEHLR
;
A
#
# COMPACT_ATOMS: atom_id res chain seq x y z
N MET A 1 16.14 -1.74 18.91
CA MET A 1 17.27 -1.91 17.99
C MET A 1 16.82 -1.40 16.63
N LEU A 2 17.50 -0.40 16.05
CA LEU A 2 17.18 0.05 14.69
C LEU A 2 17.46 -1.12 13.73
N SER A 3 16.64 -1.31 12.70
CA SER A 3 16.97 -2.32 11.69
C SER A 3 18.25 -1.90 10.97
N VAL A 4 19.11 -2.85 10.60
CA VAL A 4 20.37 -2.59 9.88
C VAL A 4 20.12 -1.70 8.64
N LYS A 5 19.02 -1.94 7.93
CA LYS A 5 18.61 -1.14 6.76
C LYS A 5 18.29 0.32 7.11
N LEU A 6 17.69 0.59 8.26
CA LEU A 6 17.39 1.96 8.69
C LEU A 6 18.67 2.70 9.08
N GLU A 7 19.62 2.01 9.73
CA GLU A 7 20.94 2.55 10.06
C GLU A 7 21.72 2.95 8.80
N GLU A 8 21.76 2.08 7.79
CA GLU A 8 22.39 2.39 6.50
C GLU A 8 21.78 3.63 5.84
N ARG A 9 20.45 3.80 5.90
CA ARG A 9 19.76 4.99 5.37
C ARG A 9 20.12 6.27 6.12
N VAL A 10 20.25 6.20 7.45
CA VAL A 10 20.72 7.33 8.26
C VAL A 10 22.14 7.72 7.86
N ASN A 11 23.01 6.75 7.62
CA ASN A 11 24.38 6.99 7.16
C ASN A 11 24.42 7.58 5.75
N ILE A 12 23.58 7.12 4.83
CA ILE A 12 23.44 7.76 3.51
C ILE A 12 23.03 9.23 3.67
N LYS A 13 22.05 9.54 4.53
CA LYS A 13 21.62 10.92 4.80
C LYS A 13 22.77 11.78 5.36
N PHE A 14 23.55 11.24 6.28
CA PHE A 14 24.73 11.90 6.83
C PHE A 14 25.76 12.24 5.74
N LEU A 15 26.07 11.27 4.86
CA LEU A 15 27.03 11.45 3.77
C LEU A 15 26.58 12.50 2.75
N VAL A 16 25.28 12.58 2.46
CA VAL A 16 24.70 13.64 1.63
C VAL A 16 24.87 15.01 2.29
N LYS A 17 24.56 15.13 3.59
CA LYS A 17 24.76 16.40 4.34
C LYS A 17 26.23 16.82 4.44
N LEU A 18 27.15 15.85 4.44
CA LEU A 18 28.59 16.09 4.39
C LEU A 18 29.08 16.54 3.00
N GLY A 19 28.21 16.57 1.99
CA GLY A 19 28.54 17.01 0.64
C GLY A 19 29.30 15.97 -0.19
N LYS A 20 29.26 14.69 0.21
CA LYS A 20 29.95 13.61 -0.51
C LYS A 20 29.25 13.31 -1.83
N THR A 21 30.03 12.94 -2.83
CA THR A 21 29.48 12.43 -4.10
C THR A 21 28.90 11.02 -3.90
N PHE A 22 28.03 10.59 -4.81
CA PHE A 22 27.46 9.24 -4.76
C PHE A 22 28.54 8.15 -4.75
N THR A 23 29.59 8.30 -5.56
CA THR A 23 30.68 7.32 -5.66
C THR A 23 31.44 7.19 -4.35
N GLU A 24 31.79 8.32 -3.71
CA GLU A 24 32.44 8.32 -2.40
C GLU A 24 31.53 7.73 -1.32
N ALA A 25 30.26 8.12 -1.32
CA ALA A 25 29.28 7.62 -0.35
C ALA A 25 29.11 6.10 -0.44
N TYR A 26 29.00 5.57 -1.66
CA TYR A 26 28.90 4.13 -1.88
C TYR A 26 30.17 3.37 -1.47
N ALA A 27 31.35 3.93 -1.74
CA ALA A 27 32.62 3.33 -1.31
C ALA A 27 32.70 3.23 0.22
N MET A 28 32.35 4.32 0.94
CA MET A 28 32.35 4.32 2.41
C MET A 28 31.33 3.35 3.00
N LEU A 29 30.14 3.23 2.40
CA LEU A 29 29.14 2.26 2.85
C LEU A 29 29.61 0.82 2.62
N LYS A 30 30.27 0.54 1.48
CA LYS A 30 30.89 -0.77 1.21
C LYS A 30 32.00 -1.11 2.20
N GLU A 31 32.77 -0.13 2.66
CA GLU A 31 33.80 -0.32 3.67
C GLU A 31 33.21 -0.61 5.05
N MET A 32 32.14 0.09 5.44
CA MET A 32 31.47 -0.06 6.73
C MET A 32 30.67 -1.37 6.85
N TYR A 33 29.90 -1.73 5.81
CA TYR A 33 28.94 -2.84 5.85
C TYR A 33 29.39 -4.08 5.06
N GLY A 34 30.46 -3.98 4.27
CA GLY A 34 31.03 -5.11 3.56
C GLY A 34 30.07 -5.76 2.55
N THR A 35 29.81 -7.06 2.73
CA THR A 35 28.90 -7.85 1.90
C THR A 35 27.43 -7.60 2.21
N GLU A 36 27.12 -7.15 3.43
CA GLU A 36 25.74 -6.91 3.89
C GLU A 36 25.22 -5.52 3.51
N CYS A 37 26.07 -4.70 2.88
CA CYS A 37 25.71 -3.37 2.38
C CYS A 37 24.49 -3.43 1.45
N VAL A 38 23.57 -2.48 1.60
CA VAL A 38 22.47 -2.28 0.66
C VAL A 38 22.97 -2.14 -0.77
N SER A 39 22.17 -2.65 -1.69
CA SER A 39 22.52 -2.66 -3.12
C SER A 39 22.82 -1.25 -3.63
N ARG A 40 23.72 -1.15 -4.61
CA ARG A 40 24.11 0.13 -5.23
C ARG A 40 22.90 0.93 -5.72
N THR A 41 21.88 0.26 -6.26
CA THR A 41 20.62 0.88 -6.71
C THR A 41 19.85 1.50 -5.55
N GLN A 42 19.70 0.79 -4.43
CA GLN A 42 19.02 1.32 -3.25
C GLN A 42 19.78 2.49 -2.63
N VAL A 43 21.11 2.41 -2.56
CA VAL A 43 21.93 3.56 -2.11
C VAL A 43 21.68 4.76 -3.00
N PHE A 44 21.61 4.57 -4.32
CA PHE A 44 21.38 5.65 -5.28
C PHE A 44 20.00 6.30 -5.09
N GLU A 45 18.95 5.50 -4.94
CA GLU A 45 17.59 6.01 -4.69
C GLU A 45 17.52 6.86 -3.43
N TRP A 46 18.08 6.38 -2.31
CA TRP A 46 18.11 7.13 -1.05
C TRP A 46 18.99 8.38 -1.15
N PHE A 47 20.17 8.26 -1.75
CA PHE A 47 21.07 9.38 -1.96
C PHE A 47 20.40 10.50 -2.77
N LYS A 48 19.70 10.14 -3.86
CA LYS A 48 18.92 11.08 -4.68
C LYS A 48 17.82 11.75 -3.86
N ARG A 49 17.01 10.98 -3.13
CA ARG A 49 15.92 11.51 -2.29
C ARG A 49 16.43 12.51 -1.24
N PHE A 50 17.54 12.21 -0.58
CA PHE A 50 18.12 13.13 0.41
C PHE A 50 18.72 14.38 -0.24
N LYS A 51 19.31 14.25 -1.43
CA LYS A 51 19.79 15.39 -2.22
C LYS A 51 18.63 16.31 -2.65
N GLU A 52 17.46 15.74 -2.90
CA GLU A 52 16.21 16.45 -3.22
C GLU A 52 15.51 17.04 -1.99
N GLY A 53 16.09 16.92 -0.79
CA GLY A 53 15.60 17.56 0.43
C GLY A 53 14.67 16.70 1.29
N ARG A 54 14.47 15.42 0.97
CA ARG A 54 13.76 14.50 1.86
C ARG A 54 14.52 14.38 3.18
N GLU A 55 13.82 14.39 4.31
CA GLU A 55 14.44 14.17 5.63
C GLU A 55 14.13 12.82 6.27
N MET A 56 13.00 12.20 5.92
CA MET A 56 12.58 10.92 6.50
C MET A 56 13.41 9.76 5.94
N THR A 57 13.92 8.91 6.84
CA THR A 57 14.66 7.67 6.53
C THR A 57 13.74 6.45 6.45
N GLU A 58 12.49 6.60 6.88
CA GLU A 58 11.44 5.59 6.74
C GLU A 58 10.92 5.54 5.31
N ASP A 59 10.46 4.35 4.93
CA ASP A 59 9.78 4.16 3.66
C ASP A 59 8.50 4.99 3.60
N ASP A 60 8.13 5.43 2.41
CA ASP A 60 6.83 6.06 2.22
C ASP A 60 5.72 5.09 2.58
N PRO A 61 4.59 5.59 3.11
CA PRO A 61 3.41 4.77 3.31
C PRO A 61 3.10 4.07 1.99
N ARG A 62 3.24 2.74 1.98
CA ARG A 62 2.94 1.95 0.81
C ARG A 62 1.45 2.15 0.54
N PRO A 63 1.03 2.60 -0.66
CA PRO A 63 -0.37 2.61 -1.00
C PRO A 63 -0.87 1.18 -0.85
N GLY A 64 -1.60 0.94 0.24
CA GLY A 64 -2.28 -0.32 0.45
C GLY A 64 -3.40 -0.45 -0.57
N ARG A 65 -3.89 -1.67 -0.77
CA ARG A 65 -5.24 -1.84 -1.34
C ARG A 65 -6.18 -0.96 -0.51
N PRO A 66 -7.01 -0.10 -1.13
CA PRO A 66 -7.91 0.77 -0.37
C PRO A 66 -8.72 -0.09 0.59
N SER A 67 -8.53 0.15 1.89
CA SER A 67 -9.42 -0.38 2.91
C SER A 67 -10.76 0.32 2.70
N THR A 68 -11.83 -0.46 2.55
CA THR A 68 -13.18 -0.01 2.22
C THR A 68 -13.79 0.98 3.22
N SER A 69 -13.11 1.29 4.33
CA SER A 69 -13.61 2.07 5.46
C SER A 69 -13.61 3.59 5.29
N LYS A 70 -13.14 4.13 4.15
CA LYS A 70 -13.27 5.58 3.84
C LYS A 70 -14.44 5.89 2.91
N MET A 71 -15.27 4.90 2.62
CA MET A 71 -16.37 5.06 1.68
C MET A 71 -17.72 4.87 2.34
N ASP A 72 -17.84 5.07 3.66
CA ASP A 72 -19.11 5.01 4.40
C ASP A 72 -19.82 6.38 4.41
N GLU A 73 -19.08 7.50 4.44
CA GLU A 73 -19.68 8.85 4.46
C GLU A 73 -20.45 9.21 3.17
N ASN A 74 -20.13 8.58 2.03
CA ASN A 74 -20.81 8.86 0.75
C ASN A 74 -21.98 7.89 0.44
N ILE A 75 -22.31 6.93 1.31
CA ILE A 75 -23.32 5.89 1.02
C ILE A 75 -24.74 6.30 1.39
N GLU A 76 -24.92 7.17 2.40
CA GLU A 76 -26.26 7.47 2.93
C GLU A 76 -27.18 8.19 1.94
N ASN A 77 -26.66 8.66 0.80
CA ASN A 77 -27.43 9.41 -0.20
C ASN A 77 -27.48 8.73 -1.59
N ILE A 78 -27.41 7.40 -1.62
CA ILE A 78 -27.56 6.62 -2.85
C ILE A 78 -29.03 6.27 -3.05
N ASP A 79 -29.69 7.00 -3.94
CA ASP A 79 -31.05 6.72 -4.40
C ASP A 79 -31.10 5.33 -5.08
N ARG A 80 -31.95 4.44 -4.56
CA ARG A 80 -32.01 3.01 -4.92
C ARG A 80 -32.47 2.75 -6.37
N HIS A 81 -32.80 3.78 -7.13
CA HIS A 81 -33.22 3.70 -8.53
C HIS A 81 -32.09 3.97 -9.53
N LEU A 82 -30.88 4.30 -9.08
CA LEU A 82 -29.77 4.60 -9.98
C LEU A 82 -29.08 3.32 -10.46
N ASN A 83 -28.96 3.16 -11.78
CA ASN A 83 -28.12 2.14 -12.38
C ASN A 83 -26.64 2.40 -12.03
N ILE A 84 -25.84 1.34 -11.97
CA ILE A 84 -24.41 1.34 -11.59
C ILE A 84 -23.59 2.45 -12.27
N ARG A 85 -23.92 2.78 -13.53
CA ARG A 85 -23.27 3.88 -14.28
C ARG A 85 -23.60 5.27 -13.73
N GLY A 86 -24.87 5.53 -13.40
CA GLY A 86 -25.30 6.82 -12.83
C GLY A 86 -24.74 7.01 -11.42
N LEU A 87 -24.66 5.92 -10.66
CA LEU A 87 -24.03 5.91 -9.33
C LEU A 87 -22.55 6.28 -9.39
N ALA A 88 -21.81 5.72 -10.34
CA ALA A 88 -20.41 6.02 -10.56
C ALA A 88 -20.19 7.49 -10.97
N GLU A 89 -21.06 8.05 -11.81
CA GLU A 89 -20.99 9.45 -12.22
C GLU A 89 -21.34 10.43 -11.09
N ILE A 90 -22.36 10.13 -10.28
CA ILE A 90 -22.79 11.00 -9.18
C ILE A 90 -21.78 10.99 -8.02
N THR A 91 -21.25 9.83 -7.69
CA THR A 91 -20.35 9.66 -6.54
C THR A 91 -18.88 9.81 -6.89
N GLY A 92 -18.54 9.84 -8.19
CA GLY A 92 -17.16 9.80 -8.68
C GLY A 92 -16.44 8.48 -8.37
N ILE A 93 -17.18 7.45 -7.94
CA ILE A 93 -16.65 6.14 -7.57
C ILE A 93 -16.57 5.27 -8.82
N ASP A 94 -15.47 4.53 -8.97
CA ASP A 94 -15.32 3.59 -10.08
C ASP A 94 -16.44 2.52 -10.09
N LYS A 95 -16.87 2.15 -11.30
CA LYS A 95 -18.00 1.22 -11.53
C LYS A 95 -17.77 -0.14 -10.88
N GLU A 96 -16.52 -0.60 -10.83
CA GLU A 96 -16.16 -1.87 -10.20
C GLU A 96 -16.34 -1.81 -8.68
N CYS A 97 -16.09 -0.65 -8.07
CA CYS A 97 -16.33 -0.44 -6.65
C CYS A 97 -17.84 -0.40 -6.32
N VAL A 98 -18.66 0.19 -7.21
CA VAL A 98 -20.13 0.15 -7.09
C VAL A 98 -20.62 -1.30 -7.20
N HIS A 99 -20.11 -2.08 -8.16
CA HIS A 99 -20.44 -3.51 -8.30
C HIS A 99 -20.11 -4.32 -7.05
N GLN A 100 -18.92 -4.13 -6.47
CA GLN A 100 -18.51 -4.86 -5.27
C GLN A 100 -19.38 -4.54 -4.05
N LYS A 101 -19.80 -3.27 -3.89
CA LYS A 101 -20.70 -2.86 -2.81
C LYS A 101 -22.09 -3.49 -2.92
N PHE A 102 -22.71 -3.42 -4.11
CA PHE A 102 -24.01 -4.07 -4.33
C PHE A 102 -23.93 -5.58 -4.12
N ALA A 103 -22.84 -6.23 -4.54
CA ALA A 103 -22.64 -7.66 -4.34
C ALA A 103 -22.53 -8.03 -2.84
N GLN A 104 -21.87 -7.21 -2.02
CA GLN A 104 -21.81 -7.40 -0.56
C GLN A 104 -23.17 -7.21 0.12
N GLU A 105 -23.91 -6.16 -0.26
CA GLU A 105 -25.21 -5.83 0.32
C GLU A 105 -26.27 -6.89 -0.03
N TRP A 106 -26.25 -7.41 -1.26
CA TRP A 106 -27.08 -8.55 -1.66
C TRP A 106 -26.74 -9.83 -0.87
N CYS A 107 -25.46 -10.08 -0.58
CA CYS A 107 -25.03 -11.23 0.20
C CYS A 107 -25.49 -11.14 1.67
N GLN A 108 -25.65 -9.93 2.21
CA GLN A 108 -26.19 -9.69 3.55
C GLN A 108 -27.72 -9.80 3.60
N ASN A 109 -28.44 -9.33 2.58
CA ASN A 109 -29.92 -9.35 2.56
C ASN A 109 -30.55 -10.66 2.05
N TYR A 110 -29.82 -11.44 1.26
CA TYR A 110 -30.25 -12.78 0.81
C TYR A 110 -29.15 -13.80 1.06
N PRO A 111 -28.94 -14.24 2.32
CA PRO A 111 -27.99 -15.29 2.60
C PRO A 111 -28.43 -16.58 1.90
N LEU A 112 -27.58 -17.11 1.02
CA LEU A 112 -27.81 -18.41 0.40
C LEU A 112 -28.08 -19.45 1.51
N PRO A 113 -29.10 -20.32 1.35
CA PRO A 113 -29.50 -21.22 2.42
C PRO A 113 -28.30 -22.10 2.81
N ARG A 114 -27.95 -22.07 4.11
CA ARG A 114 -26.97 -23.00 4.68
C ARG A 114 -27.45 -24.41 4.36
N LYS A 115 -26.73 -25.13 3.50
CA LYS A 115 -27.02 -26.55 3.24
C LYS A 115 -26.85 -27.33 4.54
N GLY A 116 -27.98 -27.66 5.17
CA GLY A 116 -28.09 -28.63 6.25
C GLY A 116 -28.74 -29.93 5.77
N ILE A 117 -27.90 -30.92 5.46
CA ILE A 117 -28.05 -32.37 5.64
C ILE A 117 -29.29 -33.08 5.03
N LYS A 118 -29.04 -34.08 4.16
CA LYS A 118 -29.83 -35.32 4.15
C LYS A 118 -28.90 -36.52 4.06
N ASN A 119 -28.86 -37.30 5.14
CA ASN A 119 -28.50 -38.71 5.11
C ASN A 119 -29.58 -39.45 4.33
N GLU A 120 -29.20 -40.37 3.44
CA GLU A 120 -30.05 -41.50 3.10
C GLU A 120 -29.15 -42.71 2.76
N HIS A 121 -29.28 -43.75 3.58
CA HIS A 121 -28.80 -45.10 3.29
C HIS A 121 -29.49 -45.62 2.03
N LEU A 122 -28.74 -46.35 1.18
CA LEU A 122 -29.14 -47.61 0.51
C LEU A 122 -28.18 -47.93 -0.66
N ARG A 123 -27.02 -48.51 -0.35
CA ARG A 123 -26.61 -49.86 -0.79
C ARG A 123 -25.28 -50.24 -0.15
#